data_AF-A0A645HQL6-F1
#
_entry.id   AF-A0A645HQL6-F1
#
_cell.length_a   1.000
_cell.length_b   1.000
_cell.length_c   1.000
_cell.angle_alpha   90.00
_cell.angle_beta   90.00
_cell.angle_gamma   90.00
#
_symmetry.space_group_name_H-M   'P 1'
#
loop_
_entity.id
_entity.type
_entity.pdbx_description
1 polymer ?
#
loop_
_entity_poly.entity_id
_entity_poly.type
_entity_poly.pdbx_seq_one_letter_code
_entity_poly.pdbx_strand_id
1 'polypeptide(L)' 'MDGLLEAPHYTRPAEFRGLKVPEILLSGNHKLIDEWKQEQAIEKTKKIRPDLL' A
#
# COMPACT_ATOMS: atom_id res chain seq x y z
N MET A 1 -13.55 -2.38 12.00
CA MET A 1 -12.65 -1.61 11.13
C MET A 1 -11.29 -1.78 11.77
N ASP A 2 -10.58 -2.82 11.34
CA ASP A 2 -9.29 -3.26 11.88
C ASP A 2 -8.38 -2.06 12.14
N GLY A 3 -7.76 -1.99 13.33
CA GLY A 3 -6.92 -0.87 13.78
C GLY A 3 -5.64 -0.63 12.97
N LEU A 4 -5.58 -1.11 11.73
CA LEU A 4 -4.45 -0.99 10.83
C LEU A 4 -4.33 0.42 10.27
N LEU A 5 -3.08 0.84 10.07
CA LEU A 5 -2.75 2.05 9.34
C LEU A 5 -3.09 1.90 7.85
N GLU A 6 -3.49 3.00 7.24
CA GLU A 6 -3.81 3.05 5.82
C GLU A 6 -2.60 2.74 4.92
N ALA A 7 -2.87 1.98 3.86
CA ALA A 7 -1.92 1.62 2.81
C ALA A 7 -1.33 2.88 2.11
N PRO A 8 -0.13 2.78 1.52
CA PRO A 8 0.47 3.89 0.80
C PRO A 8 -0.35 4.28 -0.45
N HIS A 9 -0.45 5.59 -0.69
CA HIS A 9 -1.21 6.18 -1.77
C HIS A 9 -0.30 6.65 -2.90
N TYR A 10 -0.68 6.32 -4.14
CA TYR A 10 0.05 6.68 -5.35
C TYR A 10 -0.87 7.45 -6.28
N THR A 11 -0.30 8.42 -6.99
CA THR A 11 -0.99 9.22 -7.99
C THR A 11 -0.08 9.44 -9.19
N ARG A 12 -0.63 9.99 -10.27
CA ARG A 12 0.12 10.33 -11.47
C ARG A 12 1.12 11.46 -11.19
N PRO A 13 2.29 11.47 -11.83
CA PRO A 13 2.79 10.53 -12.86
C PRO A 13 3.30 9.19 -12.29
N ALA A 14 3.45 8.16 -13.14
CA ALA A 14 3.88 6.82 -12.75
C ALA A 14 5.32 6.76 -12.17
N GLU A 15 6.13 7.77 -12.46
CA GLU A 15 7.43 7.99 -11.83
C GLU A 15 7.54 9.46 -11.43
N PHE A 16 7.92 9.72 -10.17
CA PHE A 16 8.14 11.06 -9.66
C PHE A 16 9.39 11.10 -8.78
N ARG A 17 10.38 11.94 -9.15
CA ARG A 17 11.66 12.10 -8.42
C ARG A 17 12.39 10.76 -8.17
N GLY A 18 12.33 9.83 -9.14
CA GLY A 18 12.91 8.48 -9.03
C GLY A 18 12.09 7.48 -8.22
N LEU A 19 10.93 7.88 -7.68
CA LEU A 19 9.97 6.98 -7.05
C LEU A 19 9.00 6.46 -8.10
N LYS A 20 8.98 5.14 -8.30
CA LYS A 20 8.07 4.47 -9.23
C LYS A 20 6.83 3.94 -8.51
N VAL A 21 5.69 4.06 -9.18
CA VAL A 21 4.46 3.39 -8.75
C VAL A 21 4.67 1.87 -8.90
N PRO A 22 4.34 1.06 -7.88
CA PRO A 22 4.41 -0.40 -7.96
C PRO A 22 3.62 -0.94 -9.17
N GLU A 23 4.22 -1.87 -9.91
CA GLU A 23 3.60 -2.46 -11.11
C GLU A 23 2.25 -3.12 -10.82
N ILE A 24 2.07 -3.64 -9.61
CA ILE A 24 0.80 -4.22 -9.14
C ILE A 24 -0.35 -3.21 -9.19
N LEU A 25 -0.07 -1.93 -8.90
CA LEU A 25 -1.05 -0.84 -8.98
C LEU A 25 -1.32 -0.39 -10.42
N LEU A 26 -0.42 -0.73 -11.35
CA LEU A 26 -0.56 -0.45 -12.79
C LEU A 26 -1.20 -1.63 -13.54
N SER A 27 -1.24 -2.82 -12.95
CA SER A 27 -1.74 -4.05 -13.58
C SER A 27 -3.25 -4.05 -13.85
N GLY A 28 -4.02 -3.16 -13.23
CA GLY A 28 -5.49 -3.14 -13.34
C GLY A 28 -6.20 -4.35 -12.69
N ASN A 29 -5.47 -5.25 -12.03
CA ASN A 29 -6.03 -6.39 -11.34
C ASN A 29 -6.49 -5.98 -9.94
N HIS A 30 -7.78 -5.67 -9.80
CA HIS A 30 -8.33 -5.14 -8.54
C HIS A 30 -8.12 -6.09 -7.35
N LYS A 31 -8.17 -7.42 -7.57
CA LYS A 31 -7.96 -8.40 -6.50
C LYS A 31 -6.53 -8.33 -5.96
N LEU A 32 -5.55 -8.31 -6.86
CA LEU A 32 -4.14 -8.21 -6.47
C LEU A 32 -3.82 -6.86 -5.83
N ILE A 33 -4.46 -5.78 -6.28
CA ILE A 33 -4.30 -4.45 -5.71
C ILE A 33 -4.84 -4.42 -4.27
N ASP A 34 -5.99 -5.04 -4.02
CA ASP A 34 -6.60 -5.08 -2.68
C ASP A 34 -5.74 -5.89 -1.71
N GLU A 35 -5.28 -7.07 -2.14
CA GLU A 35 -4.37 -7.93 -1.37
C GLU A 35 -3.07 -7.19 -1.03
N TRP A 36 -2.46 -6.55 -2.04
CA TRP A 36 -1.26 -5.75 -1.85
C TRP A 36 -1.48 -4.58 -0.86
N LYS A 37 -2.61 -3.86 -0.97
CA LYS A 37 -2.94 -2.77 -0.04
C LYS A 37 -3.07 -3.28 1.39
N GLN A 38 -3.71 -4.43 1.59
CA GLN A 38 -3.87 -5.03 2.91
C GLN A 38 -2.51 -5.45 3.50
N GLU A 39 -1.64 -6.07 2.71
CA GLU A 39 -0.28 -6.41 3.13
C GLU A 39 0.51 -5.16 3.54
N GLN A 40 0.47 -4.10 2.72
CA GLN A 40 1.16 -2.85 3.02
C GLN A 40 0.62 -2.15 4.27
N ALA A 41 -0.69 -2.20 4.50
CA ALA A 41 -1.32 -1.69 5.72
C ALA A 41 -0.82 -2.44 6.96
N ILE A 42 -0.77 -3.77 6.91
CA ILE A 42 -0.26 -4.61 8.00
C ILE A 42 1.23 -4.34 8.25
N GLU A 43 2.07 -4.33 7.21
CA GLU A 43 3.50 -4.06 7.35
C GLU A 43 3.77 -2.68 7.94
N LYS A 44 3.06 -1.65 7.47
CA LYS A 44 3.16 -0.29 7.99
C LYS A 44 2.72 -0.21 9.44
N THR A 45 1.65 -0.92 9.81
CA THR A 45 1.19 -1.00 11.20
C THR A 45 2.23 -1.68 12.07
N LYS A 46 2.73 -2.85 11.69
CA LYS A 46 3.81 -3.56 12.42
C LYS A 46 5.04 -2.68 12.63
N LYS A 47 5.41 -1.88 11.63
CA LYS A 47 6.62 -1.05 11.68
C LYS A 47 6.44 0.23 12.52
N ILE A 48 5.29 0.90 12.42
CA ILE A 48 5.09 2.24 13.01
C ILE A 48 4.29 2.17 14.32
N ARG A 49 3.27 1.31 14.36
CA ARG A 49 2.36 1.13 15.50
C ARG A 49 2.10 -0.36 15.73
N PRO A 50 3.11 -1.14 16.16
CA PRO A 50 2.92 -2.56 16.48
C PRO A 50 1.88 -2.78 17.59
N ASP A 51 1.63 -1.75 18.40
CA ASP A 51 0.61 -1.68 19.44
C ASP A 51 -0.85 -1.78 18.94
N LEU A 52 -1.10 -1.56 17.65
CA LEU A 52 -2.47 -1.61 17.08
C LEU A 52 -2.87 -3.00 16.53
N LEU A 53 -2.02 -4.02 16.72
CA LEU A 53 -2.21 -5.39 16.24
C LEU A 53 -2.69 -6.33 17.34
#